data_AF-A0A9W6EEF5-F1
#
_entry.id   AF-A0A9W6EEF5-F1
#
_cell.length_a   1.000
_cell.length_b   1.000
_cell.length_c   1.000
_cell.angle_alpha   90.00
_cell.angle_beta   90.00
_cell.angle_gamma   90.00
#
_symmetry.space_group_name_H-M   'P 1'
#
loop_
_entity.id
_entity.type
_entity.pdbx_description
1 polymer ?
#
loop_
_entity_poly.entity_id
_entity_poly.type
_entity_poly.pdbx_seq_one_letter_code
_entity_poly.pdbx_strand_id
1 'polypeptide(L)'
;MAIKYGLLSEYLPAAPCKFVIPEDKHKLPKAGNSLWHACYDTAQAINVVVWDATQSELTHYLPFQIRRTSAREETETSWSGLSQDLELIHKGLAPSGAGSKGSYYFTMVFLQGQIRALGYTVLNNLVRMAVIQPHFDLQHLVTMYRILASPIVEFCGYMGTGFLLEMHEKIDAAIKHSVENNPDKLEARGDFLAMIGAFGQYVTMLNAQNLQLFPWKLGAEYQIVLPAS
;
A
#
# COMPACT_ATOMS: atom_id res chain seq x y z
N MET A 1 6.81 9.97 0.08
CA MET A 1 7.18 11.36 -0.30
C MET A 1 5.96 12.02 -0.90
N ALA A 2 5.70 13.30 -0.60
CA ALA A 2 4.59 14.06 -1.18
C ALA A 2 5.10 15.38 -1.76
N ILE A 3 4.54 15.84 -2.88
CA ILE A 3 4.89 17.10 -3.52
C ILE A 3 3.60 17.92 -3.72
N LYS A 4 3.54 19.10 -3.09
CA LYS A 4 2.42 20.04 -3.28
C LYS A 4 2.55 20.73 -4.64
N TYR A 5 1.53 20.62 -5.47
CA TYR A 5 1.47 21.26 -6.80
C TYR A 5 0.30 22.24 -6.97
N GLY A 6 -0.54 22.44 -5.94
CA GLY A 6 -1.73 23.28 -5.99
C GLY A 6 -2.29 23.59 -4.60
N LEU A 7 -3.54 24.06 -4.56
CA LEU A 7 -4.29 24.26 -3.32
C LEU A 7 -4.62 22.91 -2.67
N LEU A 8 -4.62 22.87 -1.34
CA LEU A 8 -4.97 21.69 -0.55
C LEU A 8 -6.07 22.07 0.44
N SER A 9 -7.05 21.20 0.61
CA SER A 9 -8.07 21.31 1.66
C SER A 9 -7.65 20.61 2.96
N GLU A 10 -6.75 19.63 2.88
CA GLU A 10 -6.20 18.93 4.04
C GLU A 10 -5.31 19.88 4.86
N TYR A 11 -5.70 20.13 6.10
CA TYR A 11 -5.00 20.99 7.05
C TYR A 11 -4.08 20.21 8.00
N LEU A 12 -3.99 18.89 7.85
CA LEU A 12 -3.16 18.06 8.71
C LEU A 12 -1.69 18.45 8.57
N PRO A 13 -0.94 18.54 9.70
CA PRO A 13 0.48 18.88 9.65
C PRO A 13 1.29 17.88 8.80
N ALA A 14 2.15 18.41 7.94
CA ALA A 14 3.14 17.64 7.20
C ALA A 14 4.56 18.03 7.65
N ALA A 15 5.53 17.13 7.48
CA ALA A 15 6.95 17.42 7.73
C ALA A 15 7.64 17.87 6.43
N PRO A 16 7.82 19.18 6.18
CA PRO A 16 8.49 19.66 4.96
C PRO A 16 10.00 19.37 5.04
N CYS A 17 10.52 18.61 4.07
CA CYS A 17 11.95 18.30 4.01
C CYS A 17 12.72 19.23 3.07
N LYS A 18 12.15 19.56 1.90
CA LYS A 18 12.77 20.37 0.84
C LYS A 18 11.70 21.01 -0.07
N PHE A 19 12.13 21.88 -0.96
CA PHE A 19 11.31 22.55 -1.97
C PHE A 19 11.84 22.27 -3.37
N VAL A 20 10.93 22.22 -4.35
CA VAL A 20 11.28 22.22 -5.78
C VAL A 20 11.87 23.60 -6.13
N ILE A 21 12.94 23.60 -6.91
CA ILE A 21 13.65 24.81 -7.33
C ILE A 21 12.71 25.75 -8.12
N PRO A 22 12.86 27.08 -8.01
CA PRO A 22 11.96 28.05 -8.65
C PRO A 22 11.76 27.82 -10.15
N GLU A 23 12.82 27.43 -10.84
CA GLU A 23 12.87 27.21 -12.29
C GLU A 23 11.92 26.09 -12.72
N ASP A 24 11.71 25.08 -11.87
CA ASP A 24 10.86 23.91 -12.17
C ASP A 24 9.47 24.01 -11.56
N LYS A 25 9.17 25.00 -10.71
CA LYS A 25 7.85 25.12 -10.06
C LYS A 25 6.69 25.17 -11.05
N HIS A 26 6.88 25.81 -12.20
CA HIS A 26 5.85 25.90 -13.25
C HIS A 26 5.52 24.54 -13.91
N LYS A 27 6.41 23.54 -13.79
CA LYS A 27 6.20 22.18 -14.32
C LYS A 27 5.31 21.34 -13.41
N LEU A 28 5.21 21.67 -12.12
CA LEU A 28 4.47 20.88 -11.13
C LEU A 28 2.96 20.77 -11.42
N PRO A 29 2.24 21.85 -11.74
CA PRO A 29 0.81 21.74 -12.07
C PRO A 29 0.56 20.86 -13.30
N LYS A 30 1.45 20.93 -14.30
CA LYS A 30 1.36 20.07 -15.49
C LYS A 30 1.52 18.59 -15.12
N ALA A 31 2.54 18.26 -14.34
CA ALA A 31 2.76 16.89 -13.87
C ALA A 31 1.60 16.39 -12.99
N GLY A 32 1.12 17.22 -12.06
CA GLY A 32 -0.02 16.91 -11.19
C GLY A 32 -1.32 16.69 -11.97
N ASN A 33 -1.60 17.51 -12.99
CA ASN A 33 -2.78 17.35 -13.84
C ASN A 33 -2.70 16.08 -14.71
N SER A 34 -1.50 15.72 -15.20
CA SER A 34 -1.31 14.45 -15.90
C SER A 34 -1.53 13.24 -14.99
N LEU A 35 -1.05 13.29 -13.74
CA LEU A 35 -1.33 12.27 -12.72
C LEU A 35 -2.83 12.19 -12.41
N TRP A 36 -3.50 13.34 -12.26
CA TRP A 36 -4.94 13.38 -12.04
C TRP A 36 -5.72 12.72 -13.18
N HIS A 37 -5.40 13.06 -14.43
CA HIS A 37 -6.04 12.44 -15.61
C HIS A 37 -5.81 10.92 -15.67
N ALA A 38 -4.62 10.47 -15.26
CA ALA A 38 -4.33 9.04 -15.17
C ALA A 38 -5.25 8.33 -14.17
N CYS A 39 -5.37 8.84 -12.94
CA CYS A 39 -6.22 8.24 -11.92
C CYS A 39 -7.73 8.40 -12.20
N TYR A 40 -8.13 9.53 -12.79
CA TYR A 40 -9.54 9.88 -12.95
C TYR A 40 -10.18 9.30 -14.22
N ASP A 41 -9.44 9.24 -15.34
CA ASP A 41 -10.00 8.88 -16.64
C ASP A 41 -9.46 7.59 -17.25
N THR A 42 -8.17 7.31 -17.13
CA THR A 42 -7.51 6.30 -18.00
C THR A 42 -7.01 5.07 -17.28
N ALA A 43 -6.84 5.14 -15.96
CA ALA A 43 -6.12 4.16 -15.16
C ALA A 43 -4.68 3.87 -15.66
N GLN A 44 -4.07 4.77 -16.46
CA GLN A 44 -2.72 4.58 -16.98
C GLN A 44 -1.67 4.58 -15.85
N ALA A 45 -0.87 3.52 -15.76
CA ALA A 45 0.24 3.47 -14.80
C ALA A 45 1.29 4.55 -15.12
N ILE A 46 1.71 5.31 -14.10
CA ILE A 46 2.76 6.33 -14.22
C ILE A 46 3.93 5.96 -13.32
N ASN A 47 5.09 5.75 -13.94
CA ASN A 47 6.33 5.50 -13.23
C ASN A 47 6.98 6.82 -12.82
N VAL A 48 7.23 6.99 -11.52
CA VAL A 48 7.97 8.13 -10.97
C VAL A 48 9.35 7.67 -10.55
N VAL A 49 10.37 8.34 -11.10
CA VAL A 49 11.77 8.03 -10.83
C VAL A 49 12.40 9.20 -10.10
N VAL A 50 13.08 8.91 -9.00
CA VAL A 50 13.75 9.91 -8.15
C VAL A 50 15.21 9.51 -8.07
N TRP A 51 16.11 10.43 -8.38
CA TRP A 51 17.55 10.20 -8.34
C TRP A 51 18.30 11.43 -7.83
N ASP A 52 19.56 11.21 -7.46
CA ASP A 52 20.47 12.28 -7.07
C ASP A 52 20.93 13.05 -8.30
N ALA A 53 20.52 14.32 -8.40
CA ALA A 53 20.84 15.18 -9.54
C ALA A 53 22.35 15.49 -9.68
N THR A 54 23.18 15.17 -8.68
CA THR A 54 24.65 15.24 -8.79
C THR A 54 25.24 14.09 -9.60
N GLN A 55 24.48 13.01 -9.82
CA GLN A 55 24.88 11.86 -10.60
C GLN A 55 24.39 12.00 -12.05
N SER A 56 25.24 11.58 -13.00
CA SER A 56 24.94 11.67 -14.42
C SER A 56 23.89 10.66 -14.90
N GLU A 57 23.71 9.57 -14.17
CA GLU A 57 22.82 8.47 -14.53
C GLU A 57 22.14 7.88 -13.29
N LEU A 58 21.03 7.15 -13.53
CA LEU A 58 20.32 6.42 -12.51
C LEU A 58 21.18 5.24 -12.04
N THR A 59 21.81 5.36 -10.88
CA THR A 59 22.71 4.31 -10.39
C THR A 59 22.00 3.19 -9.66
N HIS A 60 20.89 3.47 -8.96
CA HIS A 60 20.24 2.51 -8.07
C HIS A 60 18.70 2.52 -8.19
N TYR A 61 18.12 1.33 -8.30
CA TYR A 61 16.71 1.09 -8.01
C TYR A 61 16.55 0.82 -6.51
N LEU A 62 15.51 1.35 -5.87
CA LEU A 62 15.25 1.12 -4.44
C LEU A 62 15.19 -0.39 -4.17
N PRO A 63 16.05 -0.94 -3.29
CA PRO A 63 16.05 -2.38 -3.04
C PRO A 63 14.86 -2.76 -2.17
N PHE A 64 13.92 -3.52 -2.72
CA PHE A 64 13.00 -4.33 -1.91
C PHE A 64 13.82 -5.44 -1.24
N GLN A 65 14.14 -5.30 0.03
CA GLN A 65 14.74 -6.38 0.80
C GLN A 65 13.66 -7.36 1.31
N ILE A 66 12.97 -8.03 0.38
CA ILE A 66 12.28 -9.28 0.71
C ILE A 66 13.32 -10.39 0.53
N ARG A 67 13.93 -10.82 1.63
CA ARG A 67 14.86 -11.97 1.61
C ARG A 67 14.07 -13.24 1.26
N ARG A 68 14.33 -13.77 0.07
CA ARG A 68 14.13 -15.17 -0.39
C ARG A 68 12.75 -15.78 -0.08
N THR A 69 11.70 -15.28 -0.72
CA THR A 69 10.45 -16.05 -0.97
C THR A 69 9.84 -15.61 -2.30
N SER A 70 8.94 -16.40 -2.88
CA SER A 70 8.17 -16.08 -4.11
C SER A 70 7.35 -14.78 -4.03
N ALA A 71 7.24 -14.21 -2.82
CA ALA A 71 6.80 -12.83 -2.57
C ALA A 71 7.56 -11.78 -3.39
N ARG A 72 8.86 -12.01 -3.64
CA ARG A 72 9.71 -11.06 -4.35
C ARG A 72 9.37 -10.96 -5.83
N GLU A 73 9.05 -12.06 -6.49
CA GLU A 73 8.76 -12.08 -7.94
C GLU A 73 7.45 -11.35 -8.25
N GLU A 74 6.39 -11.60 -7.47
CA GLU A 74 5.12 -10.87 -7.60
C GLU A 74 5.29 -9.41 -7.21
N THR A 75 6.03 -9.11 -6.13
CA THR A 75 6.25 -7.71 -5.72
C THR A 75 7.06 -6.95 -6.76
N GLU A 76 8.13 -7.52 -7.33
CA GLU A 76 8.94 -6.87 -8.36
C GLU A 76 8.17 -6.72 -9.68
N THR A 77 7.39 -7.72 -10.09
CA THR A 77 6.55 -7.68 -11.30
C THR A 77 5.44 -6.65 -11.15
N SER A 78 4.73 -6.67 -10.03
CA SER A 78 3.65 -5.75 -9.70
C SER A 78 4.14 -4.36 -9.30
N TRP A 79 5.41 -4.16 -8.94
CA TRP A 79 5.92 -2.82 -8.63
C TRP A 79 5.90 -1.89 -9.85
N SER A 80 6.18 -2.43 -11.02
CA SER A 80 6.10 -1.73 -12.31
C SER A 80 4.79 -1.92 -13.06
N GLY A 81 3.90 -2.77 -12.54
CA GLY A 81 2.66 -3.21 -13.17
C GLY A 81 1.44 -3.11 -12.25
N LEU A 82 0.33 -3.69 -12.65
CA LEU A 82 -0.85 -3.84 -11.81
C LEU A 82 -0.88 -5.26 -11.24
N SER A 83 -1.26 -5.40 -9.98
CA SER A 83 -1.56 -6.72 -9.41
C SER A 83 -2.70 -7.38 -10.19
N GLN A 84 -2.50 -8.63 -10.59
CA GLN A 84 -3.50 -9.41 -11.32
C GLN A 84 -4.83 -9.51 -10.55
N ASP A 85 -4.75 -9.70 -9.22
CA ASP A 85 -5.93 -9.75 -8.35
C ASP A 85 -6.73 -8.44 -8.46
N LEU A 86 -6.05 -7.29 -8.34
CA LEU A 86 -6.71 -5.99 -8.42
C LEU A 86 -7.34 -5.75 -9.80
N GLU A 87 -6.66 -6.14 -10.87
CA GLU A 87 -7.24 -6.04 -12.22
C GLU A 87 -8.53 -6.85 -12.36
N LEU A 88 -8.53 -8.10 -11.88
CA LEU A 88 -9.71 -8.97 -11.96
C LEU A 88 -10.87 -8.40 -11.14
N ILE A 89 -10.63 -7.94 -9.92
CA ILE A 89 -11.65 -7.34 -9.06
C ILE A 89 -12.26 -6.10 -9.73
N HIS A 90 -11.43 -5.20 -10.28
CA HIS A 90 -11.91 -3.97 -10.92
C HIS A 90 -12.63 -4.21 -12.26
N LYS A 91 -12.49 -5.41 -12.84
CA LYS A 91 -13.25 -5.87 -14.01
C LYS A 91 -14.50 -6.68 -13.63
N GLY A 92 -14.78 -6.88 -12.34
CA GLY A 92 -15.89 -7.70 -11.85
C GLY A 92 -15.67 -9.21 -12.05
N LEU A 93 -14.42 -9.64 -12.16
CA LEU A 93 -14.00 -11.03 -12.43
C LEU A 93 -13.43 -11.72 -11.18
N ALA A 94 -13.73 -11.22 -9.98
CA ALA A 94 -13.31 -11.84 -8.72
C ALA A 94 -13.89 -13.27 -8.61
N PRO A 95 -13.08 -14.31 -8.38
CA PRO A 95 -13.54 -15.71 -8.41
C PRO A 95 -14.68 -16.04 -7.43
N SER A 96 -14.74 -15.35 -6.29
CA SER A 96 -15.75 -15.57 -5.25
C SER A 96 -17.14 -15.06 -5.63
N GLY A 97 -17.26 -14.24 -6.69
CA GLY A 97 -18.49 -13.51 -6.98
C GLY A 97 -18.89 -12.51 -5.89
N ALA A 98 -17.93 -12.07 -5.05
CA ALA A 98 -18.19 -11.13 -3.97
C ALA A 98 -18.89 -9.86 -4.50
N GLY A 99 -20.07 -9.60 -3.97
CA GLY A 99 -20.94 -8.54 -4.45
C GLY A 99 -22.40 -8.81 -4.10
N SER A 100 -23.14 -7.75 -3.78
CA SER A 100 -24.57 -7.86 -3.50
C SER A 100 -25.39 -7.49 -4.74
N LYS A 101 -26.49 -8.22 -4.97
CA LYS A 101 -27.44 -7.96 -6.06
C LYS A 101 -26.77 -7.92 -7.45
N GLY A 102 -25.78 -8.78 -7.69
CA GLY A 102 -25.07 -8.87 -8.97
C GLY A 102 -24.13 -7.70 -9.27
N SER A 103 -23.74 -6.90 -8.26
CA SER A 103 -22.82 -5.78 -8.42
C SER A 103 -21.55 -5.95 -7.59
N TYR A 104 -20.40 -5.68 -8.21
CA TYR A 104 -19.07 -5.67 -7.58
C TYR A 104 -18.62 -4.27 -7.13
N TYR A 105 -19.46 -3.23 -7.29
CA TYR A 105 -19.10 -1.86 -6.92
C TYR A 105 -18.71 -1.74 -5.44
N PHE A 106 -19.55 -2.27 -4.56
CA PHE A 106 -19.26 -2.24 -3.12
C PHE A 106 -18.04 -3.08 -2.75
N THR A 107 -17.76 -4.16 -3.50
CA THR A 107 -16.52 -4.94 -3.34
C THR A 107 -15.30 -4.06 -3.56
N MET A 108 -15.27 -3.23 -4.61
CA MET A 108 -14.20 -2.25 -4.82
C MET A 108 -14.11 -1.22 -3.68
N VAL A 109 -15.25 -0.70 -3.21
CA VAL A 109 -15.29 0.26 -2.09
C VAL A 109 -14.71 -0.34 -0.80
N PHE A 110 -15.13 -1.55 -0.45
CA PHE A 110 -14.60 -2.26 0.73
C PHE A 110 -13.11 -2.54 0.58
N LEU A 111 -12.69 -3.05 -0.57
CA LEU A 111 -11.29 -3.35 -0.82
C LEU A 111 -10.39 -2.11 -0.67
N GLN A 112 -10.84 -0.97 -1.18
CA GLN A 112 -10.13 0.30 -1.06
C GLN A 112 -9.95 0.75 0.39
N GLY A 113 -10.99 0.62 1.21
CA GLY A 113 -10.92 0.93 2.64
C GLY A 113 -10.02 -0.04 3.40
N GLN A 114 -10.18 -1.34 3.16
CA GLN A 114 -9.52 -2.41 3.91
C GLN A 114 -8.01 -2.48 3.62
N ILE A 115 -7.60 -2.42 2.35
CA ILE A 115 -6.17 -2.43 1.99
C ILE A 115 -5.46 -1.20 2.58
N ARG A 116 -6.09 -0.01 2.52
CA ARG A 116 -5.52 1.21 3.11
C ARG A 116 -5.32 1.06 4.62
N ALA A 117 -6.35 0.56 5.32
CA ALA A 117 -6.29 0.37 6.77
C ALA A 117 -5.25 -0.68 7.18
N LEU A 118 -5.18 -1.80 6.47
CA LEU A 118 -4.19 -2.85 6.73
C LEU A 118 -2.76 -2.31 6.63
N GLY A 119 -2.43 -1.60 5.55
CA GLY A 119 -1.07 -1.08 5.33
C GLY A 119 -0.70 0.00 6.35
N TYR A 120 -1.42 1.13 6.32
CA TYR A 120 -1.05 2.31 7.10
C TYR A 120 -1.41 2.21 8.58
N THR A 121 -2.59 1.68 8.91
CA THR A 121 -3.09 1.68 10.29
C THR A 121 -2.63 0.47 11.08
N VAL A 122 -2.57 -0.72 10.46
CA VAL A 122 -2.21 -1.96 11.17
C VAL A 122 -0.72 -2.25 11.07
N LEU A 123 -0.23 -2.58 9.87
CA LEU A 123 1.13 -3.11 9.68
C LEU A 123 2.20 -2.07 10.02
N ASN A 124 2.07 -0.84 9.48
CA ASN A 124 3.04 0.22 9.75
C ASN A 124 3.06 0.64 11.22
N ASN A 125 1.91 0.70 11.88
CA ASN A 125 1.87 1.01 13.31
C ASN A 125 2.39 -0.13 14.17
N LEU A 126 2.23 -1.39 13.77
CA LEU A 126 2.82 -2.52 14.48
C LEU A 126 4.35 -2.43 14.47
N VAL A 127 4.95 -2.17 13.30
CA VAL A 127 6.40 -1.97 13.16
C VAL A 127 6.84 -0.74 13.97
N ARG A 128 6.13 0.39 13.84
CA ARG A 128 6.43 1.61 14.60
C ARG A 128 6.38 1.36 16.11
N MET A 129 5.33 0.71 16.59
CA MET A 129 5.12 0.39 18.01
C MET A 129 6.24 -0.49 18.55
N ALA A 130 6.66 -1.50 17.79
CA ALA A 130 7.78 -2.35 18.18
C ALA A 130 9.10 -1.59 18.38
N VAL A 131 9.29 -0.46 17.67
CA VAL A 131 10.45 0.42 17.78
C VAL A 131 10.31 1.41 18.94
N ILE A 132 9.16 2.07 19.07
CA ILE A 132 8.98 3.17 20.04
C ILE A 132 8.48 2.73 21.41
N GLN A 133 7.95 1.51 21.54
CA GLN A 133 7.43 0.94 22.79
C GLN A 133 8.20 -0.37 23.12
N PRO A 134 9.39 -0.29 23.74
CA PRO A 134 10.24 -1.46 23.99
C PRO A 134 9.63 -2.47 24.96
N HIS A 135 8.57 -2.10 25.70
CA HIS A 135 7.89 -2.98 26.66
C HIS A 135 7.03 -4.07 25.99
N PHE A 136 6.66 -3.92 24.72
CA PHE A 136 6.01 -5.01 23.99
C PHE A 136 7.05 -6.04 23.56
N ASP A 137 7.04 -7.19 24.21
CA ASP A 137 7.85 -8.34 23.79
C ASP A 137 7.36 -8.95 22.46
N LEU A 138 8.08 -9.97 21.98
CA LEU A 138 7.76 -10.66 20.73
C LEU A 138 6.37 -11.32 20.75
N GLN A 139 5.97 -11.90 21.87
CA GLN A 139 4.68 -12.59 21.98
C GLN A 139 3.52 -11.59 21.84
N HIS A 140 3.61 -10.43 22.50
CA HIS A 140 2.61 -9.37 22.35
C HIS A 140 2.49 -8.91 20.89
N LEU A 141 3.61 -8.70 20.21
CA LEU A 141 3.62 -8.26 18.81
C LEU A 141 2.99 -9.29 17.88
N VAL A 142 3.31 -10.58 18.04
CA VAL A 142 2.72 -11.68 17.25
C VAL A 142 1.22 -11.79 17.51
N THR A 143 0.78 -11.71 18.77
CA THR A 143 -0.65 -11.72 19.11
C THR A 143 -1.39 -10.53 18.49
N MET A 144 -0.83 -9.32 18.58
CA MET A 144 -1.42 -8.13 17.96
C MET A 144 -1.51 -8.25 16.43
N TYR A 145 -0.47 -8.77 15.77
CA TYR A 145 -0.50 -9.05 14.33
C TYR A 145 -1.68 -9.95 13.96
N ARG A 146 -1.81 -11.11 14.60
CA ARG A 146 -2.88 -12.08 14.30
C ARG A 146 -4.27 -11.53 14.58
N ILE A 147 -4.45 -10.72 15.63
CA ILE A 147 -5.76 -10.14 15.96
C ILE A 147 -6.15 -9.02 15.00
N LEU A 148 -5.19 -8.18 14.61
CA LEU A 148 -5.48 -6.96 13.86
C LEU A 148 -5.40 -7.15 12.34
N ALA A 149 -4.49 -7.99 11.85
CA ALA A 149 -4.28 -8.20 10.42
C ALA A 149 -5.17 -9.29 9.85
N SER A 150 -5.28 -10.46 10.51
CA SER A 150 -5.96 -11.63 9.94
C SER A 150 -7.40 -11.35 9.48
N PRO A 151 -8.28 -10.71 10.26
CA PRO A 151 -9.66 -10.47 9.83
C PRO A 151 -9.76 -9.60 8.56
N ILE A 152 -8.85 -8.64 8.42
CA ILE A 152 -8.81 -7.75 7.25
C ILE A 152 -8.31 -8.54 6.03
N VAL A 153 -7.23 -9.30 6.20
CA VAL A 153 -6.63 -10.10 5.12
C VAL A 153 -7.60 -11.17 4.63
N GLU A 154 -8.21 -11.93 5.53
CA GLU A 154 -9.18 -12.98 5.19
C GLU A 154 -10.37 -12.41 4.41
N PHE A 155 -10.89 -11.27 4.84
CA PHE A 155 -11.97 -10.58 4.15
C PHE A 155 -11.54 -10.08 2.76
N CYS A 156 -10.31 -9.55 2.62
CA CYS A 156 -9.77 -9.16 1.32
C CYS A 156 -9.56 -10.39 0.40
N GLY A 157 -9.06 -11.50 0.95
CA GLY A 157 -8.92 -12.77 0.25
C GLY A 157 -10.26 -13.27 -0.30
N TYR A 158 -11.32 -13.22 0.51
CA TYR A 158 -12.69 -13.49 0.05
C TYR A 158 -13.11 -12.56 -1.10
N MET A 159 -12.77 -11.27 -1.06
CA MET A 159 -13.09 -10.31 -2.12
C MET A 159 -12.27 -10.50 -3.41
N GLY A 160 -11.23 -11.33 -3.39
CA GLY A 160 -10.46 -11.71 -4.58
C GLY A 160 -8.97 -11.43 -4.51
N THR A 161 -8.42 -10.93 -3.40
CA THR A 161 -6.95 -10.78 -3.25
C THR A 161 -6.31 -12.06 -2.75
N GLY A 162 -6.33 -13.10 -3.58
CA GLY A 162 -5.82 -14.42 -3.23
C GLY A 162 -4.34 -14.40 -2.83
N PHE A 163 -3.52 -13.64 -3.56
CA PHE A 163 -2.09 -13.57 -3.27
C PHE A 163 -1.80 -12.87 -1.93
N LEU A 164 -2.60 -11.85 -1.58
CA LEU A 164 -2.50 -11.19 -0.26
C LEU A 164 -2.76 -12.18 0.88
N LEU A 165 -3.79 -13.03 0.73
CA LEU A 165 -4.13 -14.06 1.71
C LEU A 165 -3.03 -15.13 1.80
N GLU A 166 -2.56 -15.63 0.66
CA GLU A 166 -1.49 -16.62 0.61
C GLU A 166 -0.20 -16.10 1.26
N MET A 167 0.16 -14.84 1.02
CA MET A 167 1.32 -14.20 1.63
C MET A 167 1.19 -14.14 3.16
N HIS A 168 0.02 -13.74 3.65
CA HIS A 168 -0.26 -13.71 5.09
C HIS A 168 -0.18 -15.10 5.74
N GLU A 169 -0.75 -16.13 5.10
CA GLU A 169 -0.69 -17.51 5.60
C GLU A 169 0.75 -18.03 5.67
N LYS A 170 1.57 -17.73 4.65
CA LYS A 170 3.00 -18.05 4.65
C LYS A 170 3.76 -17.33 5.77
N ILE A 171 3.44 -16.05 6.02
CA ILE A 171 4.04 -15.29 7.12
C ILE A 171 3.64 -15.90 8.47
N ASP A 172 2.37 -16.21 8.69
CA ASP A 172 1.92 -16.80 9.95
C ASP A 172 2.57 -18.19 10.19
N ALA A 173 2.69 -19.00 9.14
CA ALA A 173 3.42 -20.26 9.21
C ALA A 173 4.90 -20.05 9.55
N ALA A 174 5.58 -19.09 8.91
CA ALA A 174 6.98 -18.76 9.20
C ALA A 174 7.16 -18.24 10.64
N ILE A 175 6.20 -17.45 11.16
CA ILE A 175 6.20 -17.02 12.56
C ILE A 175 6.13 -18.23 13.49
N LYS A 176 5.19 -19.15 13.25
CA LYS A 176 5.02 -20.37 14.06
C LYS A 176 6.25 -21.25 14.06
N HIS A 177 6.87 -21.45 12.90
CA HIS A 177 7.99 -22.37 12.77
C HIS A 177 9.32 -21.77 13.22
N SER A 178 9.62 -20.53 12.82
CA SER A 178 10.96 -19.94 12.94
C SER A 178 11.08 -18.85 14.00
N VAL A 179 10.00 -18.10 14.30
CA VAL A 179 10.06 -16.96 15.23
C VAL A 179 9.69 -17.37 16.65
N GLU A 180 8.55 -18.05 16.84
CA GLU A 180 8.07 -18.41 18.18
C GLU A 180 9.00 -19.42 18.87
N ASN A 181 9.62 -20.32 18.09
CA ASN A 181 10.53 -21.36 18.57
C ASN A 181 12.00 -20.94 18.67
N ASN A 182 12.39 -19.73 18.22
CA ASN A 182 13.79 -19.32 18.28
C ASN A 182 14.24 -19.11 19.75
N PRO A 183 15.34 -19.73 20.19
CA PRO A 183 15.93 -19.45 21.51
C PRO A 183 16.48 -18.01 21.62
N ASP A 184 16.97 -17.43 20.52
CA ASP A 184 17.37 -16.02 20.46
C ASP A 184 16.15 -15.12 20.21
N LYS A 185 15.65 -14.51 21.28
CA LYS A 185 14.48 -13.63 21.22
C LYS A 185 14.78 -12.29 20.55
N LEU A 186 16.03 -11.86 20.52
CA LEU A 186 16.41 -10.60 19.85
C LEU A 186 16.43 -10.81 18.33
N GLU A 187 17.05 -11.90 17.87
CA GLU A 187 17.06 -12.29 16.46
C GLU A 187 15.64 -12.53 15.95
N ALA A 188 14.84 -13.32 16.66
CA ALA A 188 13.45 -13.60 16.25
C ALA A 188 12.57 -12.35 16.21
N ARG A 189 12.81 -11.36 17.10
CA ARG A 189 12.14 -10.07 17.01
C ARG A 189 12.54 -9.34 15.74
N GLY A 190 13.82 -9.34 15.38
CA GLY A 190 14.31 -8.79 14.12
C GLY A 190 13.65 -9.43 12.91
N ASP A 191 13.61 -10.76 12.87
CA ASP A 191 12.99 -11.54 11.79
C ASP A 191 11.48 -11.27 11.66
N PHE A 192 10.77 -11.22 12.78
CA PHE A 192 9.37 -10.84 12.82
C PHE A 192 9.14 -9.46 12.19
N LEU A 193 9.91 -8.44 12.62
CA LEU A 193 9.78 -7.08 12.10
C LEU A 193 10.16 -6.98 10.62
N ALA A 194 11.13 -7.76 10.16
CA ALA A 194 11.48 -7.84 8.75
C ALA A 194 10.33 -8.41 7.92
N MET A 195 9.69 -9.50 8.38
CA MET A 195 8.52 -10.09 7.70
C MET A 195 7.33 -9.13 7.65
N ILE A 196 6.96 -8.53 8.79
CA ILE A 196 5.84 -7.58 8.84
C ILE A 196 6.14 -6.31 8.03
N GLY A 197 7.40 -5.83 8.05
CA GLY A 197 7.84 -4.70 7.25
C GLY A 197 7.70 -4.97 5.74
N ALA A 198 8.18 -6.12 5.28
CA ALA A 198 8.02 -6.57 3.90
C ALA A 198 6.54 -6.68 3.50
N PHE A 199 5.71 -7.26 4.37
CA PHE A 199 4.27 -7.37 4.14
C PHE A 199 3.59 -6.00 4.05
N GLY A 200 3.93 -5.08 4.95
CA GLY A 200 3.45 -3.70 4.95
C GLY A 200 3.82 -2.94 3.67
N GLN A 201 5.01 -3.17 3.13
CA GLN A 201 5.41 -2.59 1.84
C GLN A 201 4.58 -3.13 0.68
N TYR A 202 4.35 -4.46 0.62
CA TYR A 202 3.48 -5.07 -0.38
C TYR A 202 2.04 -4.51 -0.31
N VAL A 203 1.46 -4.43 0.89
CA VAL A 203 0.11 -3.87 1.08
C VAL A 203 0.06 -2.38 0.71
N THR A 204 1.13 -1.62 0.97
CA THR A 204 1.23 -0.21 0.57
C THR A 204 1.27 -0.06 -0.95
N MET A 205 1.97 -0.96 -1.65
CA MET A 205 1.95 -1.04 -3.12
C MET A 205 0.55 -1.34 -3.65
N LEU A 206 -0.12 -2.35 -3.10
CA LEU A 206 -1.51 -2.67 -3.45
C LEU A 206 -2.44 -1.47 -3.24
N ASN A 207 -2.26 -0.73 -2.13
CA ASN A 207 -3.04 0.49 -1.88
C ASN A 207 -2.83 1.54 -2.98
N ALA A 208 -1.58 1.75 -3.43
CA ALA A 208 -1.28 2.70 -4.50
C ALA A 208 -1.93 2.29 -5.83
N GLN A 209 -1.88 1.00 -6.18
CA GLN A 209 -2.55 0.47 -7.37
C GLN A 209 -4.09 0.58 -7.25
N ASN A 210 -4.65 0.32 -6.06
CA ASN A 210 -6.08 0.46 -5.82
C ASN A 210 -6.53 1.93 -5.96
N LEU A 211 -5.73 2.90 -5.49
CA LEU A 211 -5.97 4.32 -5.73
C LEU A 211 -5.95 4.67 -7.24
N GLN A 212 -5.10 4.00 -8.03
CA GLN A 212 -5.01 4.22 -9.47
C GLN A 212 -6.22 3.66 -10.23
N LEU A 213 -6.74 2.50 -9.80
CA LEU A 213 -7.79 1.76 -10.49
C LEU A 213 -9.22 2.16 -10.06
N PHE A 214 -9.38 2.69 -8.85
CA PHE A 214 -10.70 2.98 -8.31
C PHE A 214 -11.45 3.99 -9.22
N PRO A 215 -12.75 3.80 -9.49
CA PRO A 215 -13.50 4.59 -10.47
C PRO A 215 -13.88 5.99 -9.93
N TRP A 216 -12.89 6.86 -9.72
CA TRP A 216 -13.05 8.21 -9.18
C TRP A 216 -13.94 9.12 -10.03
N LYS A 217 -14.13 8.78 -11.30
CA LYS A 217 -15.02 9.50 -12.22
C LYS A 217 -16.46 9.62 -11.72
N LEU A 218 -16.92 8.66 -10.92
CA LEU A 218 -18.22 8.71 -10.25
C LEU A 218 -18.37 9.95 -9.34
N GLY A 219 -17.27 10.53 -8.87
CA GLY A 219 -17.25 11.79 -8.13
C GLY A 219 -17.78 13.00 -8.92
N ALA A 220 -17.94 12.91 -10.24
CA ALA A 220 -18.59 13.94 -11.05
C ALA A 220 -20.01 14.27 -10.57
N GLU A 221 -20.70 13.28 -9.99
CA GLU A 221 -22.07 13.44 -9.45
C GLU A 221 -22.11 14.05 -8.04
N TYR A 222 -20.94 14.21 -7.40
CA TYR A 222 -20.81 14.63 -5.99
C TYR A 222 -19.93 15.86 -5.83
N GLN A 223 -20.19 16.90 -6.63
CA GLN A 223 -19.43 18.14 -6.56
C GLN A 223 -19.75 18.93 -5.29
N ILE A 224 -18.71 19.46 -4.65
CA ILE A 224 -18.87 20.37 -3.52
C ILE A 224 -19.40 21.70 -4.06
N VAL A 225 -20.53 22.15 -3.51
CA VAL A 225 -21.00 23.52 -3.73
C VAL A 225 -20.10 24.46 -2.94
N LEU A 226 -19.16 25.11 -3.62
CA LEU A 226 -18.37 26.17 -3.00
C LEU A 226 -19.27 27.41 -2.82
N PRO A 227 -19.18 28.12 -1.68
CA PRO A 227 -19.85 29.41 -1.53
C PRO A 227 -19.42 30.32 -2.68
N ALA A 228 -20.35 31.04 -3.30
CA ALA A 228 -20.02 32.06 -4.28
C ALA A 228 -19.07 33.08 -3.61
N SER A 229 -17.87 33.21 -4.18
CA SER A 229 -16.85 34.18 -3.79
C SER A 229 -17.26 35.59 -4.20
#